data_AF-V7PUD0-F1
#
_entry.id   AF-V7PUD0-F1
#
_cell.length_a   1.000
_cell.length_b   1.000
_cell.length_c   1.000
_cell.angle_alpha   90.00
_cell.angle_beta   90.00
_cell.angle_gamma   90.00
#
_symmetry.space_group_name_H-M   'P 1'
#
loop_
_entity.id
_entity.type
_entity.pdbx_description
1 polymer ?
#
loop_
_entity_poly.entity_id
_entity_poly.type
_entity_poly.pdbx_seq_one_letter_code
_entity_poly.pdbx_strand_id
1 'polypeptide(L)' 'MDSKVCELINAADNYVFGDPNSRENSYESFFNSYCPGSNCSSDEEKIISGFIMLLNNLENLESDKIVEYASLWL' A
#
# COMPACT_ATOMS: atom_id res chain seq x y z
N MET A 1 -15.71 -7.66 -5.55
CA MET A 1 -14.67 -6.76 -5.03
C MET A 1 -14.71 -5.51 -5.88
N ASP A 2 -14.82 -4.33 -5.26
CA ASP A 2 -14.85 -3.06 -6.01
C ASP A 2 -13.54 -2.88 -6.78
N SER A 3 -13.61 -2.39 -8.03
CA SER A 3 -12.42 -2.31 -8.91
C SER A 3 -11.31 -1.47 -8.28
N LYS A 4 -11.67 -0.44 -7.51
CA LYS A 4 -10.70 0.44 -6.84
C LYS A 4 -9.97 -0.26 -5.69
N VAL A 5 -10.65 -1.15 -4.97
CA VAL A 5 -10.03 -1.92 -3.87
C VAL A 5 -8.97 -2.87 -4.43
N CYS A 6 -9.30 -3.56 -5.53
CA CYS A 6 -8.35 -4.43 -6.22
C CYS A 6 -7.14 -3.66 -6.77
N GLU A 7 -7.37 -2.48 -7.35
CA GLU A 7 -6.28 -1.62 -7.85
C GLU A 7 -5.32 -1.21 -6.74
N LEU A 8 -5.84 -0.78 -5.58
CA LEU A 8 -5.01 -0.39 -4.43
C LEU A 8 -4.24 -1.58 -3.84
N ILE A 9 -4.87 -2.75 -3.72
CA ILE A 9 -4.20 -3.97 -3.25
C ILE A 9 -3.10 -4.42 -4.21
N ASN A 10 -3.38 -4.44 -5.52
CA ASN A 10 -2.39 -4.76 -6.53
C ASN A 10 -1.22 -3.77 -6.51
N ALA A 11 -1.49 -2.50 -6.23
CA ALA A 11 -0.43 -1.51 -6.05
C ALA A 11 0.42 -1.82 -4.80
N ALA A 12 -0.21 -2.10 -3.66
CA ALA A 12 0.52 -2.50 -2.46
C ALA A 12 1.37 -3.76 -2.68
N ASP A 13 0.81 -4.79 -3.33
CA ASP A 13 1.53 -6.02 -3.70
C ASP A 13 2.71 -5.74 -4.62
N ASN A 14 2.50 -4.97 -5.68
CA ASN A 14 3.58 -4.65 -6.61
C ASN A 14 4.66 -3.81 -5.93
N TYR A 15 4.32 -2.93 -4.98
CA TYR A 15 5.31 -2.16 -4.21
C TYR A 15 6.16 -3.03 -3.25
N VAL A 16 5.56 -4.03 -2.62
CA VAL A 16 6.27 -4.91 -1.68
C VAL A 16 7.02 -6.03 -2.41
N PHE A 17 6.34 -6.76 -3.30
CA PHE A 17 6.82 -8.01 -3.89
C PHE A 17 7.20 -7.92 -5.36
N GLY A 18 6.84 -6.84 -6.06
CA GLY A 18 7.15 -6.65 -7.48
C GLY A 18 8.63 -6.34 -7.76
N ASP A 19 8.99 -6.24 -9.03
CA ASP A 19 10.35 -5.83 -9.44
C ASP A 19 10.52 -4.31 -9.23
N PRO A 20 11.45 -3.86 -8.36
CA PRO A 20 11.70 -2.43 -8.13
C PRO A 20 12.04 -1.66 -9.41
N ASN A 21 12.72 -2.30 -10.38
CA ASN A 21 13.14 -1.66 -11.62
C ASN A 21 11.97 -1.41 -12.60
N SER A 22 10.82 -2.03 -12.35
CA SER A 22 9.62 -1.91 -13.18
C SER A 22 8.69 -0.78 -12.74
N ARG A 23 9.02 -0.09 -11.64
CA ARG A 23 8.17 0.93 -11.00
C ARG A 23 8.60 2.32 -11.44
N GLU A 24 7.62 3.22 -11.59
CA GLU A 24 7.92 4.63 -11.81
C GLU A 24 8.43 5.30 -10.52
N ASN A 25 9.32 6.28 -10.61
CA ASN A 25 9.83 7.01 -9.43
C ASN A 25 8.71 7.67 -8.61
N SER A 26 7.65 8.15 -9.28
CA SER A 26 6.45 8.71 -8.65
C SER A 26 5.72 7.67 -7.79
N TYR A 27 5.63 6.44 -8.27
CA TYR A 27 5.04 5.31 -7.58
C TYR A 27 5.80 5.00 -6.29
N GLU A 28 7.12 4.90 -6.36
CA GLU A 28 7.95 4.65 -5.18
C GLU A 28 7.86 5.78 -4.16
N SER A 29 7.87 7.04 -4.62
CA SER A 29 7.72 8.21 -3.74
C SER A 29 6.37 8.25 -3.01
N PHE A 30 5.30 7.77 -3.66
CA PHE A 30 3.96 7.71 -3.07
C PHE A 30 3.93 6.77 -1.88
N PHE A 31 4.41 5.54 -2.02
CA PHE A 31 4.49 4.61 -0.89
C PHE A 31 5.51 5.05 0.17
N ASN A 32 6.66 5.58 -0.25
CA ASN A 32 7.67 6.08 0.66
C ASN A 32 7.16 7.21 1.57
N SER A 33 6.15 7.98 1.14
CA SER A 33 5.52 9.01 1.98
C SER A 33 4.88 8.47 3.27
N TYR A 34 4.54 7.18 3.31
CA TYR A 34 4.00 6.48 4.49
C TYR A 34 5.08 5.84 5.38
N CYS A 35 6.36 5.93 5.00
CA CYS A 35 7.48 5.40 5.78
C CYS A 35 8.03 6.42 6.79
N PRO A 36 8.65 5.98 7.89
CA PRO A 36 9.42 6.87 8.77
C PRO A 36 10.49 7.64 7.98
N GLY A 37 10.53 8.96 8.10
CA GLY A 37 11.49 9.79 7.37
C GLY A 37 11.29 9.79 5.85
N SER A 38 10.10 9.41 5.37
CA SER A 38 9.72 9.35 3.95
C SER A 38 10.59 8.43 3.09
N ASN A 39 11.17 7.39 3.70
CA ASN A 39 11.94 6.37 3.00
C ASN A 39 11.84 5.03 3.75
N CYS A 40 11.47 3.96 3.05
CA CYS A 40 11.45 2.61 3.62
C CYS A 40 12.79 1.90 3.41
N SER A 41 13.49 1.62 4.52
CA SER A 41 14.83 1.02 4.56
C SER A 41 14.82 -0.50 4.75
N SER A 42 13.69 -1.07 5.14
CA SER A 42 13.50 -2.52 5.30
C SER A 42 12.23 -3.01 4.62
N ASP A 43 12.16 -4.32 4.36
CA ASP A 43 10.93 -4.91 3.80
C ASP A 43 9.76 -4.82 4.79
N GLU A 44 10.03 -4.88 6.10
CA GLU A 44 9.04 -4.63 7.14
C GLU A 44 8.46 -3.21 7.04
N GLU A 45 9.32 -2.20 6.85
CA GLU A 45 8.86 -0.83 6.65
C GLU A 45 8.03 -0.70 5.36
N LYS A 46 8.42 -1.37 4.27
CA LYS A 46 7.63 -1.38 3.02
C LYS A 46 6.25 -2.02 3.21
N ILE A 47 6.17 -3.14 3.92
CA ILE A 47 4.89 -3.80 4.24
C ILE A 47 4.01 -2.86 5.06
N ILE A 48 4.56 -2.24 6.10
CA ILE A 48 3.83 -1.27 6.95
C ILE A 48 3.37 -0.07 6.13
N SER A 49 4.22 0.48 5.27
CA SER A 49 3.87 1.57 4.35
C SER A 49 2.72 1.19 3.41
N GLY A 50 2.77 0.00 2.80
CA GLY A 50 1.69 -0.54 1.97
C GLY A 50 0.38 -0.67 2.74
N PHE A 51 0.43 -1.16 3.98
CA PHE A 51 -0.72 -1.27 4.86
C PHE A 51 -1.33 0.11 5.20
N ILE A 52 -0.51 1.09 5.59
CA ILE A 52 -0.97 2.46 5.89
C ILE A 52 -1.55 3.12 4.62
N MET A 53 -0.95 2.88 3.45
CA MET A 53 -1.49 3.33 2.17
C MET A 53 -2.91 2.80 1.96
N LEU A 54 -3.14 1.50 2.17
CA LEU A 54 -4.47 0.88 2.03
C LEU A 54 -5.48 1.52 2.99
N LEU A 55 -5.12 1.70 4.26
CA LEU A 55 -6.00 2.34 5.26
C LEU A 55 -6.45 3.75 4.83
N ASN A 56 -5.53 4.57 4.31
CA ASN A 56 -5.82 5.95 3.90
C ASN A 56 -6.55 6.06 2.54
N ASN A 57 -6.37 5.10 1.63
CA ASN A 57 -6.93 5.20 0.28
C ASN A 57 -8.24 4.43 0.11
N LEU A 58 -8.61 3.58 1.07
CA LEU A 58 -9.88 2.87 1.15
C LEU A 58 -10.98 3.65 1.90
N GLU A 59 -10.75 4.92 2.27
CA GLU A 59 -11.63 5.76 3.11
C GLU A 59 -13.09 5.91 2.65
N ASN A 60 -13.41 5.60 1.39
CA ASN A 60 -14.78 5.62 0.89
C ASN A 60 -15.61 4.37 1.29
N LEU A 61 -14.98 3.38 1.92
CA LEU A 61 -15.65 2.19 2.45
C LEU A 61 -16.07 2.40 3.90
N GLU A 62 -17.00 1.58 4.36
CA GLU A 62 -17.31 1.48 5.79
C GLU A 62 -16.06 1.05 6.57
N SER A 63 -15.87 1.58 7.77
CA SER A 63 -14.64 1.40 8.54
C SER A 63 -14.33 -0.07 8.86
N ASP A 64 -15.35 -0.89 9.05
CA ASP A 64 -15.25 -2.33 9.22
C ASP A 64 -14.66 -3.01 7.98
N LYS A 65 -15.11 -2.61 6.79
CA LYS A 65 -14.58 -3.13 5.51
C LYS A 65 -13.17 -2.65 5.22
N ILE A 66 -12.82 -1.41 5.59
CA ILE A 66 -11.44 -0.91 5.46
C ILE A 66 -10.49 -1.79 6.26
N VAL A 67 -10.82 -2.05 7.52
CA VAL A 67 -10.01 -2.91 8.40
C VAL A 67 -9.99 -4.35 7.89
N GLU A 68 -11.13 -4.89 7.44
CA GLU A 68 -11.21 -6.23 6.86
C GLU A 68 -10.25 -6.39 5.67
N TYR A 69 -10.31 -5.49 4.68
CA TYR A 69 -9.46 -5.60 3.49
C TYR A 69 -7.99 -5.32 3.77
N ALA A 70 -7.68 -4.32 4.59
CA ALA A 70 -6.29 -4.03 4.94
C ALA A 70 -5.67 -5.16 5.78
N SER A 71 -6.41 -5.74 6.73
CA SER A 71 -5.94 -6.88 7.53
C SER A 71 -5.88 -8.20 6.77
N LEU A 72 -6.68 -8.38 5.72
CA LEU A 72 -6.57 -9.55 4.84
C LEU A 72 -5.32 -9.49 3.95
N TRP A 73 -4.89 -8.28 3.57
CA TRP A 73 -3.69 -8.07 2.78
C TRP A 73 -2.40 -8.29 3.56
N LEU A 74 -2.38 -7.91 4.85
CA LEU A 74 -1.23 -8.01 5.75
C LEU A 74 -0.90 -9.46 6.15
#